data_AF-A0A3B9FI62-F1
#
_entry.id   AF-A0A3B9FI62-F1
#
_cell.length_a   1.000
_cell.length_b   1.000
_cell.length_c   1.000
_cell.angle_alpha   90.00
_cell.angle_beta   90.00
_cell.angle_gamma   90.00
#
_symmetry.space_group_name_H-M   'P 1'
#
loop_
_entity.id
_entity.type
_entity.pdbx_description
1 polymer ?
#
loop_
_entity_poly.entity_id
_entity_poly.type
_entity_poly.pdbx_seq_one_letter_code
_entity_poly.pdbx_strand_id
1 'polypeptide(L)'
;MVATFLSQFTRAQRRPFDRWSGGVIVLCGLILGPVIAVLLAAFGDSAGLWSHLYDTVLGRYVSNTLILMAGVGALAVGFGVSSAWVISRYDFAGRRMLEWMLLLPAAIPAYIIAYSYTEFFEYAGPLQSGLRHMFGWQSPRDYWFPE
;
A
#
# COMPACT_ATOMS: atom_id res chain seq x y z
N MET A 1 -6.65 -31.91 27.63
CA MET A 1 -6.86 -30.52 27.16
C MET A 1 -6.45 -30.34 25.69
N VAL A 2 -5.30 -30.85 25.24
CA VAL A 2 -4.85 -30.79 23.82
C VAL A 2 -5.77 -31.58 22.86
N ALA A 3 -6.28 -32.75 23.27
CA ALA A 3 -7.18 -33.56 22.44
C ALA A 3 -8.54 -32.89 22.12
N THR A 4 -9.01 -31.99 22.99
CA THR A 4 -10.25 -31.23 22.79
C THR A 4 -10.07 -30.09 21.79
N PHE A 5 -8.87 -29.54 21.65
CA PHE A 5 -8.57 -28.45 20.71
C PHE A 5 -8.49 -28.97 19.26
N LEU A 6 -7.95 -30.18 19.06
CA LEU A 6 -7.83 -30.82 17.75
C LEU A 6 -9.19 -31.32 17.20
N SER A 7 -10.15 -31.65 18.07
CA SER A 7 -11.49 -32.11 17.64
C SER A 7 -12.43 -31.00 17.17
N GLN A 8 -12.12 -29.73 17.47
CA GLN A 8 -12.91 -28.60 16.98
C GLN A 8 -12.51 -28.17 15.56
N PHE A 9 -11.25 -28.37 15.16
CA PHE A 9 -10.80 -28.10 13.79
C PHE A 9 -11.33 -29.10 12.76
N THR A 10 -11.65 -30.33 13.17
CA THR A 10 -12.14 -31.38 12.26
C THR A 10 -13.64 -31.34 11.99
N ARG A 11 -14.41 -30.51 12.72
CA ARG A 11 -15.82 -30.22 12.41
C ARG A 11 -15.94 -28.94 11.58
N ALA A 12 -15.46 -28.99 10.34
CA ALA A 12 -16.06 -28.15 9.30
C ALA A 12 -17.52 -28.60 9.12
N GLN A 13 -18.43 -28.04 9.92
CA GLN A 13 -19.86 -28.24 9.72
C GLN A 13 -20.19 -27.79 8.30
N ARG A 14 -20.45 -28.75 7.41
CA ARG A 14 -21.00 -28.47 6.08
C ARG A 14 -22.38 -27.87 6.29
N ARG A 15 -22.47 -26.54 6.29
CA ARG A 15 -23.76 -25.87 6.27
C ARG A 15 -24.44 -26.22 4.94
N PRO A 16 -25.70 -26.67 4.95
CA PRO A 16 -26.42 -26.90 3.71
C PRO A 16 -26.53 -25.57 2.95
N PHE A 17 -26.49 -25.63 1.63
CA PHE A 17 -26.58 -24.45 0.78
C PHE A 17 -27.92 -23.75 1.02
N ASP A 18 -27.89 -22.59 1.68
CA ASP A 18 -29.06 -21.78 1.99
C ASP A 18 -29.19 -20.60 1.01
N ARG A 19 -30.37 -19.97 1.00
CA ARG A 19 -30.66 -18.82 0.12
C ARG A 19 -29.68 -17.66 0.34
N TRP A 20 -29.17 -17.52 1.56
CA TRP A 20 -28.14 -16.55 1.91
C TRP A 20 -26.81 -16.86 1.23
N SER A 21 -26.33 -18.11 1.30
CA SER A 21 -25.12 -18.55 0.60
C SER A 21 -25.24 -18.34 -0.92
N GLY A 22 -26.43 -18.58 -1.50
CA GLY A 22 -26.71 -18.26 -2.90
C GLY A 22 -26.55 -16.77 -3.21
N GLY A 23 -27.10 -15.89 -2.35
CA GLY A 23 -26.95 -14.43 -2.50
C GLY A 23 -25.50 -13.96 -2.39
N VAL A 24 -24.73 -14.51 -1.46
CA VAL A 24 -23.30 -14.21 -1.30
C VAL A 24 -22.52 -14.62 -2.55
N ILE A 25 -22.80 -15.78 -3.13
CA ILE A 25 -22.11 -16.24 -4.35
C ILE A 25 -22.39 -15.32 -5.54
N VAL A 26 -23.65 -14.88 -5.72
CA VAL A 26 -24.00 -13.93 -6.78
C VAL A 26 -23.28 -12.60 -6.58
N LEU A 27 -23.24 -12.09 -5.35
CA LEU A 27 -22.53 -10.84 -5.02
C LEU A 27 -21.02 -10.97 -5.28
N CYS A 28 -20.39 -12.05 -4.84
CA CYS A 28 -19.00 -12.35 -5.12
C CYS A 28 -18.74 -12.43 -6.62
N GLY A 29 -19.61 -13.11 -7.38
CA GLY A 29 -19.52 -13.19 -8.83
C GLY A 29 -19.62 -11.83 -9.51
N LEU A 30 -20.50 -10.95 -9.05
CA LEU A 30 -20.65 -9.59 -9.58
C LEU A 30 -19.41 -8.73 -9.29
N ILE A 31 -18.86 -8.81 -8.08
CA ILE A 31 -17.64 -8.08 -7.71
C ILE A 31 -16.41 -8.60 -8.48
N LEU A 32 -16.32 -9.92 -8.70
CA LEU A 32 -15.23 -10.53 -9.46
C LEU A 32 -15.41 -10.40 -10.97
N GLY A 33 -16.61 -10.07 -11.45
CA GLY A 33 -16.96 -9.99 -12.86
C GLY A 33 -15.94 -9.21 -13.72
N PRO A 34 -15.57 -7.96 -13.34
CA PRO A 34 -14.56 -7.19 -14.07
C PRO A 34 -13.18 -7.85 -14.10
N VAL A 35 -12.77 -8.48 -13.00
CA VAL A 35 -11.48 -9.20 -12.92
C VAL A 35 -11.48 -10.40 -13.85
N ILE A 36 -12.56 -11.17 -13.84
CA ILE A 36 -12.74 -12.32 -14.74
C ILE A 36 -12.78 -11.84 -16.20
N ALA A 37 -13.47 -10.75 -16.50
CA ALA A 37 -13.52 -10.16 -17.84
C ALA A 37 -12.12 -9.77 -18.34
N VAL A 38 -11.31 -9.12 -17.50
CA VAL A 38 -9.91 -8.78 -17.84
C VAL A 38 -9.07 -10.04 -18.07
N LEU A 39 -9.22 -11.07 -17.21
CA LEU A 39 -8.50 -12.33 -17.39
C LEU A 39 -8.86 -13.01 -18.71
N LEU A 40 -10.15 -13.07 -19.06
CA LEU A 40 -10.60 -13.65 -20.33
C LEU A 40 -10.09 -12.82 -21.53
N ALA A 41 -10.15 -11.49 -21.45
CA ALA A 41 -9.62 -10.60 -22.49
C ALA A 41 -8.11 -10.76 -22.69
N ALA A 42 -7.36 -11.01 -21.61
CA ALA A 42 -5.92 -11.19 -21.66
C ALA A 42 -5.47 -12.43 -22.46
N PHE A 43 -6.31 -13.48 -22.53
CA PHE A 43 -6.06 -14.68 -23.35
C PHE A 43 -6.62 -14.59 -24.78
N GLY A 44 -7.35 -13.52 -25.11
CA GLY A 44 -7.84 -13.28 -26.47
C GLY A 44 -6.74 -12.84 -27.44
N ASP A 45 -7.12 -12.66 -28.71
CA ASP A 45 -6.22 -12.05 -29.69
C ASP A 45 -5.96 -10.58 -29.33
N SER A 46 -4.70 -10.26 -29.06
CA SER A 46 -4.27 -8.94 -28.62
C SER A 46 -3.56 -8.13 -29.70
N ALA A 47 -3.54 -8.61 -30.95
CA ALA A 47 -2.93 -7.94 -32.10
C ALA A 47 -1.47 -7.47 -31.85
N GLY A 48 -0.67 -8.28 -31.13
CA GLY A 48 0.72 -7.97 -30.81
C GLY A 48 0.94 -7.05 -29.60
N LEU A 49 -0.10 -6.71 -28.84
CA LEU A 49 0.01 -5.92 -27.61
C LEU A 49 0.93 -6.59 -26.57
N TRP A 50 0.83 -7.92 -26.42
CA TRP A 50 1.64 -8.67 -25.46
C TRP A 50 3.15 -8.53 -25.70
N SER A 51 3.59 -8.69 -26.97
CA SER A 51 4.99 -8.51 -27.33
C SER A 51 5.43 -7.06 -27.13
N HIS A 52 4.59 -6.10 -27.53
CA HIS A 52 4.90 -4.68 -27.33
C HIS A 52 5.09 -4.31 -25.86
N LEU A 53 4.21 -4.78 -24.97
CA LEU A 53 4.34 -4.52 -23.52
C LEU A 53 5.58 -5.17 -22.93
N TYR A 54 5.87 -6.42 -23.32
CA TYR A 54 7.04 -7.16 -22.86
C TYR A 54 8.35 -6.41 -23.22
N ASP A 55 8.45 -5.94 -24.47
CA ASP A 55 9.65 -5.28 -24.98
C ASP A 55 9.84 -3.83 -24.50
N THR A 56 8.75 -3.15 -24.12
CA THR A 56 8.81 -1.72 -23.77
C THR A 56 8.77 -1.44 -22.27
N VAL A 57 7.70 -1.85 -21.58
CA VAL A 57 7.38 -1.33 -20.23
C VAL A 57 7.29 -2.41 -19.16
N LEU A 58 6.98 -3.66 -19.50
CA LEU A 58 6.67 -4.70 -18.52
C LEU A 58 7.84 -4.96 -17.57
N GLY A 59 9.06 -5.09 -18.11
CA GLY A 59 10.26 -5.28 -17.30
C GLY A 59 10.48 -4.12 -16.31
N ARG A 60 10.29 -2.87 -16.77
CA ARG A 60 10.40 -1.67 -15.93
C ARG A 60 9.32 -1.62 -14.86
N TYR A 61 8.08 -1.97 -15.18
CA TYR A 61 6.98 -1.96 -14.22
C TYR A 61 7.19 -3.00 -13.13
N VAL A 62 7.57 -4.23 -13.51
CA VAL A 62 7.84 -5.30 -12.54
C VAL A 62 9.03 -4.94 -11.66
N SER A 63 10.15 -4.49 -12.22
CA SER A 63 11.33 -4.16 -11.44
C SER A 63 11.08 -2.98 -10.48
N ASN A 64 10.48 -1.89 -10.96
CA ASN A 64 10.14 -0.75 -10.12
C ASN A 64 9.19 -1.14 -8.98
N THR A 65 8.17 -1.95 -9.28
CA THR A 65 7.21 -2.42 -8.27
C THR A 65 7.91 -3.25 -7.20
N LEU A 66 8.77 -4.20 -7.59
CA LEU A 66 9.50 -5.03 -6.64
C LEU A 66 10.47 -4.22 -5.77
N ILE A 67 11.20 -3.27 -6.39
CA ILE A 67 12.12 -2.37 -5.67
C ILE A 67 11.34 -1.51 -4.67
N LEU A 68 10.22 -0.93 -5.08
CA LEU A 68 9.37 -0.12 -4.20
C LEU A 68 8.77 -0.95 -3.08
N MET A 69 8.23 -2.14 -3.37
CA MET A 69 7.70 -3.04 -2.35
C MET A 69 8.75 -3.43 -1.31
N ALA A 70 9.96 -3.77 -1.75
CA ALA A 70 11.05 -4.12 -0.86
C ALA A 70 11.52 -2.92 -0.02
N GLY A 71 11.73 -1.77 -0.66
CA GLY A 71 12.18 -0.54 0.01
C GLY A 71 11.17 -0.02 1.02
N VAL A 72 9.91 0.14 0.59
CA VAL A 72 8.81 0.57 1.47
C VAL A 72 8.57 -0.45 2.58
N GLY A 73 8.59 -1.75 2.26
CA GLY A 73 8.44 -2.81 3.25
C GLY A 73 9.53 -2.78 4.32
N ALA A 74 10.80 -2.63 3.92
CA ALA A 74 11.92 -2.53 4.85
C ALA A 74 11.80 -1.30 5.78
N LEU A 75 11.47 -0.14 5.22
CA LEU A 75 11.26 1.08 6.00
C LEU A 75 10.05 0.96 6.93
N ALA A 76 8.93 0.43 6.44
CA ALA A 76 7.72 0.23 7.23
C ALA A 76 7.95 -0.74 8.39
N VAL A 77 8.70 -1.82 8.18
CA VAL A 77 9.09 -2.74 9.27
C VAL A 77 10.02 -2.03 10.24
N GLY A 78 11.05 -1.33 9.76
CA GLY A 78 12.01 -0.62 10.60
C GLY A 78 11.35 0.40 11.53
N PHE A 79 10.54 1.30 10.97
CA PHE A 79 9.84 2.33 11.75
C PHE A 79 8.61 1.79 12.48
N GLY A 80 7.82 0.92 11.86
CA GLY A 80 6.61 0.37 12.45
C GLY A 80 6.89 -0.53 13.64
N VAL A 81 7.83 -1.47 13.52
CA VAL A 81 8.16 -2.38 14.63
C VAL A 81 8.86 -1.63 15.78
N SER A 82 9.79 -0.74 15.47
CA SER A 82 10.48 0.04 16.51
C SER A 82 9.53 0.95 17.29
N SER A 83 8.67 1.70 16.61
CA SER A 83 7.69 2.56 17.26
C SER A 83 6.64 1.77 18.04
N ALA A 84 6.14 0.66 17.50
CA ALA A 84 5.22 -0.23 18.21
C ALA A 84 5.86 -0.85 19.47
N TRP A 85 7.13 -1.24 19.39
CA TRP A 85 7.86 -1.76 20.55
C TRP A 85 8.01 -0.69 21.65
N VAL A 86 8.38 0.54 21.28
CA VAL A 86 8.53 1.64 22.25
C VAL A 86 7.20 1.94 22.96
N ILE A 87 6.10 2.08 22.22
CA ILE A 87 4.79 2.45 22.78
C ILE A 87 4.15 1.32 23.59
N SER A 88 4.46 0.06 23.27
CA SER A 88 3.93 -1.10 24.01
C SER A 88 4.75 -1.44 25.26
N ARG A 89 6.04 -1.10 25.31
CA ARG A 89 6.95 -1.47 26.41
C ARG A 89 7.24 -0.35 27.40
N TYR A 90 7.17 0.91 27.00
CA TYR A 90 7.52 2.04 27.86
C TYR A 90 6.33 2.95 28.10
N ASP A 91 6.31 3.59 29.27
CA ASP A 91 5.34 4.62 29.61
C ASP A 91 6.06 5.96 29.77
N PHE A 92 5.79 6.90 28.86
CA PHE A 92 6.45 8.19 28.77
C PHE A 92 5.44 9.29 28.41
N ALA A 93 5.78 10.54 28.72
CA ALA A 93 4.93 11.69 28.42
C ALA A 93 4.72 11.81 26.90
N GLY A 94 3.46 11.78 26.44
CA GLY A 94 3.10 11.85 25.02
C GLY A 94 2.82 10.51 24.34
N ARG A 95 2.97 9.37 25.04
CA ARG A 95 2.68 8.02 24.52
C ARG A 95 1.31 7.91 23.83
N ARG A 96 0.26 8.40 24.49
CA ARG A 96 -1.11 8.36 23.95
C ARG A 96 -1.26 9.13 22.64
N MET A 97 -0.56 10.27 22.50
CA MET A 97 -0.59 11.04 21.26
C MET A 97 0.07 10.25 20.12
N LEU A 98 1.24 9.66 20.36
CA LEU A 98 1.95 8.86 19.36
C LEU A 98 1.17 7.60 18.96
N GLU A 99 0.49 6.95 19.91
CA GLU A 99 -0.38 5.80 19.64
C GLU A 99 -1.48 6.16 18.61
N TRP A 100 -2.12 7.32 18.76
CA TRP A 100 -3.09 7.81 17.78
C TRP A 100 -2.43 8.21 16.46
N MET A 101 -1.28 8.88 16.50
CA MET A 101 -0.57 9.32 15.30
C MET A 101 -0.12 8.15 14.43
N LEU A 102 0.24 7.00 15.00
CA LEU A 102 0.59 5.80 14.24
C LEU A 102 -0.59 5.22 13.45
N LEU A 103 -1.82 5.45 13.90
CA LEU A 103 -3.03 4.99 13.22
C LEU A 103 -3.50 5.97 12.14
N LEU A 104 -3.16 7.27 12.26
CA LEU A 104 -3.61 8.31 11.34
C LEU A 104 -3.34 8.01 9.85
N PRO A 105 -2.16 7.53 9.43
CA PRO A 105 -1.88 7.30 8.01
C PRO A 105 -2.86 6.34 7.34
N ALA A 106 -3.40 5.37 8.09
CA ALA A 106 -4.37 4.40 7.56
C ALA A 106 -5.77 5.01 7.33
N ALA A 107 -6.08 6.13 7.99
CA ALA A 107 -7.36 6.83 7.82
C ALA A 107 -7.33 7.85 6.66
N ILE A 108 -6.15 8.27 6.22
CA ILE A 108 -6.00 9.26 5.16
C ILE A 108 -6.07 8.56 3.79
N PRO A 109 -6.92 9.05 2.86
CA PRO A 109 -6.93 8.52 1.50
C PRO A 109 -5.57 8.63 0.81
N ALA A 110 -5.15 7.58 0.12
CA ALA A 110 -3.83 7.52 -0.52
C ALA A 110 -3.56 8.70 -1.48
N TYR A 111 -4.58 9.17 -2.21
CA TYR A 111 -4.43 10.30 -3.12
C TYR A 111 -4.12 11.62 -2.41
N ILE A 112 -4.68 11.83 -1.21
CA ILE A 112 -4.40 13.02 -0.39
C ILE A 112 -2.94 13.00 0.06
N ILE A 113 -2.47 11.85 0.55
CA ILE A 113 -1.06 11.68 0.93
C ILE A 113 -0.13 12.01 -0.23
N ALA A 114 -0.45 11.51 -1.43
CA ALA A 114 0.34 11.77 -2.63
C ALA A 114 0.42 13.27 -2.94
N TYR A 115 -0.72 13.98 -3.00
CA TYR A 115 -0.72 15.41 -3.28
C TYR A 115 -0.04 16.22 -2.19
N SER A 116 -0.28 15.90 -0.91
CA SER A 116 0.41 16.58 0.19
C SER A 116 1.92 16.41 0.11
N TYR A 117 2.43 15.24 -0.30
CA TYR A 117 3.86 15.08 -0.54
C TYR A 117 4.33 15.87 -1.76
N THR A 118 3.62 15.84 -2.88
CA THR A 118 3.99 16.65 -4.05
C THR A 118 4.06 18.14 -3.69
N GLU A 119 3.05 18.70 -3.04
CA GLU A 119 3.03 20.10 -2.60
C GLU A 119 4.10 20.42 -1.55
N PHE A 120 4.44 19.46 -0.68
CA PHE A 120 5.49 19.67 0.32
C PHE A 120 6.89 19.70 -0.30
N PHE A 121 7.14 18.79 -1.25
CA PHE A 121 8.44 18.56 -1.86
C PHE A 121 8.65 19.33 -3.17
N GLU A 122 7.63 19.94 -3.78
CA GLU A 122 7.79 20.72 -5.01
C GLU A 122 8.70 21.94 -4.81
N TYR A 123 9.13 22.54 -5.93
CA TYR A 123 10.05 23.67 -5.90
C TYR A 123 9.49 24.87 -5.11
N ALA A 124 8.20 25.19 -5.25
CA ALA A 124 7.55 26.24 -4.49
C ALA A 124 7.16 25.81 -3.07
N GLY A 125 7.30 24.52 -2.75
CA GLY A 125 6.87 23.90 -1.52
C GLY A 125 7.63 24.41 -0.29
N PRO A 126 7.07 24.22 0.91
CA PRO A 126 7.63 24.70 2.17
C PRO A 126 9.04 24.15 2.45
N LEU A 127 9.31 22.90 2.07
CA LEU A 127 10.63 22.31 2.31
C LEU A 127 11.70 22.98 1.45
N GLN A 128 11.50 23.03 0.14
CA GLN A 128 12.49 23.60 -0.78
C GLN A 128 12.64 25.10 -0.57
N SER A 129 11.55 25.85 -0.39
CA SER A 129 11.60 27.28 -0.11
C SER A 129 12.32 27.60 1.21
N GLY A 130 12.07 26.80 2.26
CA GLY A 130 12.77 26.91 3.53
C GLY A 130 14.29 26.69 3.39
N LEU A 131 14.68 25.63 2.68
CA LEU A 131 16.10 25.35 2.39
C LEU A 131 16.75 26.49 1.62
N ARG A 132 16.09 27.00 0.56
CA ARG A 132 16.60 28.14 -0.20
C ARG A 132 16.79 29.38 0.65
N HIS A 133 15.86 29.68 1.55
CA HIS A 133 15.98 30.81 2.45
C HIS A 133 17.15 30.65 3.44
N MET A 134 17.34 29.45 3.99
CA MET A 134 18.41 29.17 4.95
C MET A 134 19.81 29.23 4.33
N PHE A 135 19.96 28.75 3.09
CA PHE A 135 21.26 28.66 2.40
C PHE A 135 21.51 29.82 1.42
N GLY A 136 20.53 30.71 1.22
CA GLY A 136 20.62 31.83 0.30
C GLY A 136 20.53 31.45 -1.18
N TRP A 137 20.11 30.23 -1.51
CA TRP A 137 19.95 29.77 -2.90
C TRP A 137 18.85 30.55 -3.61
N GLN A 138 19.15 30.97 -4.84
CA GLN A 138 18.27 31.81 -5.67
C GLN A 138 17.69 31.03 -6.86
N SER A 139 18.33 29.92 -7.23
CA SER A 139 18.01 29.15 -8.42
C SER A 139 17.90 27.65 -8.11
N PRO A 140 17.07 26.89 -8.83
CA PRO A 140 17.08 25.43 -8.76
C PRO A 140 18.42 24.81 -9.17
N ARG A 141 19.33 25.57 -9.79
CA ARG A 141 20.69 25.11 -10.14
C ARG A 141 21.67 25.13 -8.98
N ASP A 142 21.33 25.81 -7.89
CA ASP A 142 22.24 26.01 -6.76
C ASP A 142 22.29 24.77 -5.85
N TYR A 143 21.34 23.85 -5.99
CA TYR A 143 21.24 22.60 -5.24
C TYR A 143 20.56 21.52 -6.08
N TRP A 144 20.83 20.25 -5.74
CA TRP A 144 20.13 19.13 -6.34
C TRP A 144 18.95 18.72 -5.45
N PHE A 145 17.80 18.44 -6.07
CA PHE A 145 16.63 17.89 -5.42
C PHE A 145 16.07 16.73 -6.25
N PRO A 146 15.62 15.62 -5.65
CA PRO A 146 14.99 14.54 -6.39
C PRO A 146 13.67 15.02 -7.01
N GLU A 147 13.49 14.78 -8.32
CA GLU A 147 12.23 14.96 -9.05
C GLU A 147 11.52 13.62 -9.28
#